data_AF-B0MHE1-F1
#
_entry.id   AF-B0MHE1-F1
#
_cell.length_a   1.000
_cell.length_b   1.000
_cell.length_c   1.000
_cell.angle_alpha   90.00
_cell.angle_beta   90.00
_cell.angle_gamma   90.00
#
_symmetry.space_group_name_H-M   'P 1'
#
loop_
_entity.id
_entity.type
_entity.pdbx_description
1 polymer ?
#
loop_
_entity_poly.entity_id
_entity_poly.type
_entity_poly.pdbx_seq_one_letter_code
_entity_poly.pdbx_strand_id
1 'polypeptide(L)'
;MLEGYNKIKNKEDVMLKLEIKLDESKIKSEHKYDANSIYRTLEKSFLKHDIPMIQECDGTLVFRGKGHPSDYGAFGGIIPQLKEKDWFMDYVIKWMWYNSDDGADEEDYSVEDVLYFYTKRDSVA
;
A
#
# COMPACT_ATOMS: atom_id res chain seq x y z
N MET A 1 -6.33 -27.69 32.17
CA MET A 1 -5.61 -28.29 31.04
C MET A 1 -5.90 -27.43 29.83
N LEU A 2 -4.84 -26.99 29.15
CA LEU A 2 -4.88 -26.13 27.98
C LEU A 2 -5.45 -26.92 26.80
N GLU A 3 -6.58 -26.49 26.25
CA GLU A 3 -6.89 -26.74 24.84
C GLU A 3 -6.78 -25.41 24.12
N GLY A 4 -5.58 -25.19 23.56
CA GLY A 4 -5.28 -24.05 22.72
C GLY A 4 -6.15 -24.10 21.47
N TYR A 5 -7.04 -23.12 21.36
CA TYR A 5 -7.82 -22.87 20.16
C TYR A 5 -6.89 -22.33 19.08
N ASN A 6 -6.20 -23.21 18.36
CA ASN A 6 -5.61 -22.88 17.07
C ASN A 6 -6.77 -22.73 16.08
N LYS A 7 -7.42 -21.57 16.10
CA LYS A 7 -8.30 -21.13 15.03
C LYS A 7 -7.36 -20.93 13.83
N ILE A 8 -7.44 -21.82 12.85
CA ILE A 8 -6.83 -21.60 11.54
C ILE A 8 -7.47 -20.30 11.04
N LYS A 9 -6.71 -19.20 11.00
CA LYS A 9 -7.20 -17.94 10.42
C LYS A 9 -7.73 -18.27 9.02
N ASN A 10 -8.98 -17.93 8.74
CA ASN A 10 -9.46 -18.06 7.38
C ASN A 10 -8.64 -17.11 6.50
N LYS A 11 -8.49 -17.49 5.25
CA LYS A 11 -7.80 -16.66 4.25
C LYS A 11 -8.46 -15.27 4.09
N GLU A 12 -9.74 -15.18 4.42
CA GLU A 12 -10.57 -13.98 4.44
C GLU A 12 -10.49 -13.23 5.79
N ASP A 13 -9.60 -13.61 6.71
CA ASP A 13 -9.41 -12.95 8.02
C ASP A 13 -8.17 -12.01 8.03
N VAL A 14 -7.57 -11.71 6.87
CA VAL A 14 -6.30 -10.96 6.78
C VAL A 14 -6.48 -9.66 5.96
N MET A 15 -6.42 -8.52 6.65
CA MET A 15 -6.45 -7.19 6.05
C MET A 15 -5.04 -6.71 5.72
N LEU A 16 -4.68 -6.79 4.43
CA LEU A 16 -3.51 -6.13 3.86
C LEU A 16 -3.98 -5.11 2.83
N LYS A 17 -3.79 -3.82 3.11
CA LYS A 17 -4.18 -2.74 2.19
C LYS A 17 -3.11 -1.66 2.17
N LEU A 18 -2.77 -1.19 0.99
CA LEU A 18 -1.93 -0.01 0.79
C LEU A 18 -2.71 1.07 0.07
N GLU A 19 -2.69 2.28 0.62
CA GLU A 19 -3.23 3.48 -0.02
C GLU A 19 -2.08 4.38 -0.46
N ILE A 20 -2.09 4.82 -1.72
CA ILE A 20 -1.12 5.76 -2.28
C ILE A 20 -1.87 6.89 -2.97
N LYS A 21 -1.56 8.14 -2.64
CA LYS A 21 -2.03 9.30 -3.40
C LYS A 21 -0.85 10.14 -3.84
N LEU A 22 -0.89 10.57 -5.09
CA LEU A 22 0.13 11.42 -5.69
C LEU A 22 -0.40 12.84 -5.87
N ASP A 23 0.50 13.82 -5.75
CA ASP A 23 0.25 15.20 -6.16
C ASP A 23 0.32 15.29 -7.70
N GLU A 24 -0.79 14.93 -8.34
CA GLU A 24 -0.90 14.94 -9.80
C GLU A 24 -0.73 16.35 -10.37
N SER A 25 -1.17 17.38 -9.64
CA SER A 25 -0.97 18.78 -10.02
C SER A 25 0.52 19.12 -10.08
N LYS A 26 1.30 18.73 -9.07
CA LYS A 26 2.75 18.92 -9.06
C LYS A 26 3.43 18.15 -10.18
N ILE A 27 3.10 16.87 -10.38
CA ILE A 27 3.63 16.04 -11.48
C ILE A 27 3.41 16.74 -12.82
N LYS A 28 2.18 17.20 -13.08
CA LYS A 28 1.82 17.89 -14.33
C LYS A 28 2.53 19.22 -14.48
N SER A 29 2.76 19.96 -13.40
CA SER A 29 3.40 21.28 -13.46
C SER A 29 4.92 21.23 -13.69
N GLU A 30 5.60 20.23 -13.15
CA GLU A 30 7.06 20.14 -13.24
C GLU A 30 7.54 19.51 -14.56
N HIS A 31 6.68 18.76 -15.26
CA HIS A 31 6.97 18.08 -16.53
C HIS A 31 8.23 17.17 -16.51
N LYS A 32 8.75 16.84 -15.32
CA LYS A 32 9.90 15.94 -15.12
C LYS A 32 9.54 14.48 -15.40
N TYR A 33 8.29 14.11 -15.13
CA TYR A 33 7.73 12.78 -15.39
C TYR A 33 6.31 12.90 -15.96
N ASP A 34 5.91 11.90 -16.74
CA ASP A 34 4.54 11.75 -17.22
C ASP A 34 3.69 11.03 -16.16
N ALA A 35 2.56 11.63 -15.79
CA ALA A 35 1.68 11.10 -14.75
C ALA A 35 1.17 9.69 -15.10
N ASN A 36 0.72 9.46 -16.34
CA ASN A 36 0.22 8.16 -16.78
C ASN A 36 1.29 7.07 -16.67
N SER A 37 2.55 7.42 -16.92
CA SER A 37 3.68 6.52 -16.81
C SER A 37 3.93 6.12 -15.36
N ILE A 38 3.85 7.07 -14.42
CA ILE A 38 3.92 6.79 -12.98
C ILE A 38 2.79 5.84 -12.55
N TYR A 39 1.53 6.15 -12.89
CA TYR A 39 0.39 5.29 -12.53
C TYR A 39 0.53 3.88 -13.11
N ARG A 40 0.96 3.74 -14.37
CA ARG A 40 1.24 2.43 -14.98
C ARG A 40 2.39 1.69 -14.31
N THR A 41 3.42 2.39 -13.84
CA THR A 41 4.53 1.78 -13.10
C THR A 41 4.05 1.26 -11.74
N LEU A 42 3.20 2.02 -11.05
CA LEU A 42 2.58 1.56 -9.80
C LEU A 42 1.72 0.32 -10.06
N GLU A 43 0.76 0.40 -10.98
CA GLU A 43 -0.10 -0.73 -11.35
C GLU A 43 0.71 -2.00 -11.67
N LYS A 44 1.70 -1.92 -12.57
CA LYS A 44 2.54 -3.07 -12.94
C LYS A 44 3.32 -3.66 -11.78
N SER A 45 3.74 -2.83 -10.82
CA SER A 45 4.51 -3.29 -9.66
C SER A 45 3.71 -4.22 -8.75
N PHE A 46 2.40 -4.00 -8.65
CA PHE A 46 1.49 -4.84 -7.86
C PHE A 46 0.84 -5.94 -8.69
N LEU A 47 0.53 -5.68 -9.96
CA LEU A 47 -0.08 -6.68 -10.86
C LEU A 47 0.80 -7.92 -11.05
N LYS A 48 2.13 -7.81 -10.95
CA LYS A 48 3.05 -8.97 -10.98
C LYS A 48 2.84 -9.96 -9.81
N HIS A 49 2.16 -9.53 -8.76
CA HIS A 49 1.71 -10.33 -7.61
C HIS A 49 0.20 -10.56 -7.63
N ASP A 50 -0.45 -10.27 -8.76
CA ASP A 50 -1.89 -10.37 -8.97
C ASP A 50 -2.69 -9.52 -7.95
N ILE A 51 -2.12 -8.42 -7.45
CA ILE A 51 -2.79 -7.45 -6.57
C ILE A 51 -3.34 -6.32 -7.45
N PRO A 52 -4.68 -6.17 -7.56
CA PRO A 52 -5.27 -5.15 -8.41
C PRO A 52 -5.12 -3.75 -7.81
N MET A 53 -5.09 -2.75 -8.69
CA MET A 53 -5.15 -1.33 -8.34
C MET A 53 -6.58 -0.83 -8.56
N ILE A 54 -7.16 -0.21 -7.55
CA ILE A 54 -8.44 0.50 -7.64
C ILE A 54 -8.15 1.98 -7.40
N GLN A 55 -8.72 2.88 -8.21
CA GLN A 55 -8.61 4.31 -7.98
C GLN A 55 -9.94 4.86 -7.45
N GLU A 56 -9.87 5.50 -6.29
CA GLU A 56 -10.99 6.20 -5.67
C GLU A 56 -11.27 7.53 -6.36
N CYS A 57 -12.46 8.11 -6.14
CA CYS A 57 -12.87 9.36 -6.77
C CYS A 57 -11.95 10.56 -6.46
N ASP A 58 -11.26 10.51 -5.31
CA ASP A 58 -10.33 11.56 -4.88
C ASP A 58 -8.91 11.40 -5.45
N GLY A 59 -8.70 10.35 -6.27
CA GLY A 59 -7.41 10.02 -6.88
C GLY A 59 -6.54 9.07 -6.05
N THR A 60 -6.98 8.65 -4.86
CA THR A 60 -6.26 7.65 -4.05
C THR A 60 -6.25 6.31 -4.76
N LEU A 61 -5.07 5.71 -4.87
CA LEU A 61 -4.87 4.35 -5.36
C LEU A 61 -4.91 3.39 -4.18
N VAL A 62 -5.75 2.35 -4.28
CA VAL A 62 -5.94 1.32 -3.27
C VAL A 62 -5.46 -0.01 -3.85
N PHE A 63 -4.55 -0.66 -3.12
CA PHE A 63 -4.07 -2.01 -3.40
C PHE A 63 -4.46 -2.91 -2.24
N ARG A 64 -5.29 -3.92 -2.49
CA ARG A 64 -5.76 -4.85 -1.45
C ARG A 64 -5.18 -6.24 -1.69
N GLY A 65 -4.59 -6.82 -0.66
CA GLY A 65 -4.23 -8.23 -0.63
C GLY A 65 -5.46 -9.11 -0.82
N LYS A 66 -5.25 -10.35 -1.25
CA LYS A 66 -6.28 -11.34 -1.55
C LYS A 66 -6.29 -12.47 -0.52
N GLY A 67 -5.71 -12.20 0.65
CA GLY A 67 -5.48 -13.18 1.71
C GLY A 67 -4.45 -14.25 1.35
N HIS A 68 -3.68 -14.11 0.28
CA HIS A 68 -2.65 -15.10 -0.04
C HIS A 68 -1.47 -14.96 0.94
N PRO A 69 -0.85 -16.06 1.42
CA PRO A 69 0.32 -15.97 2.31
C PRO A 69 1.50 -15.18 1.71
N SER A 70 1.57 -15.08 0.39
CA SER A 70 2.58 -14.31 -0.32
C SER A 70 2.33 -12.79 -0.33
N ASP A 71 1.12 -12.33 0.01
CA ASP A 71 0.74 -10.92 -0.15
C ASP A 71 1.54 -10.04 0.80
N TYR A 72 1.74 -10.46 2.05
CA TYR A 72 2.56 -9.74 3.02
C TYR A 72 3.99 -9.53 2.50
N GLY A 73 4.61 -10.59 1.99
CA GLY A 73 5.93 -10.51 1.36
C GLY A 73 5.96 -9.63 0.11
N ALA A 74 4.88 -9.61 -0.68
CA ALA A 74 4.76 -8.73 -1.84
C ALA A 74 4.76 -7.25 -1.42
N PHE A 75 3.92 -6.86 -0.45
CA PHE A 75 3.90 -5.49 0.06
C PHE A 75 5.23 -5.11 0.73
N GLY A 76 5.79 -5.99 1.57
CA GLY A 76 7.09 -5.79 2.21
C GLY A 76 8.26 -5.65 1.23
N GLY A 77 8.14 -6.23 0.03
CA GLY A 77 9.11 -6.03 -1.05
C GLY A 77 8.88 -4.75 -1.85
N ILE A 78 7.63 -4.41 -2.16
CA ILE A 78 7.29 -3.25 -3.01
C ILE A 78 7.46 -1.92 -2.26
N ILE A 79 7.04 -1.83 -1.00
CA ILE A 79 7.08 -0.56 -0.23
C ILE A 79 8.51 0.04 -0.20
N PRO A 80 9.57 -0.70 0.16
CA PRO A 80 10.93 -0.18 0.11
C PRO A 80 11.37 0.21 -1.31
N GLN A 81 10.99 -0.57 -2.33
CA GLN A 81 11.34 -0.28 -3.73
C GLN A 81 10.68 1.00 -4.26
N LEU A 82 9.49 1.35 -3.77
CA LEU A 82 8.84 2.62 -4.11
C LEU A 82 9.61 3.80 -3.52
N LYS A 83 10.02 3.71 -2.25
CA LYS A 83 10.85 4.73 -1.59
C LYS A 83 12.16 5.01 -2.34
N GLU A 84 12.70 4.02 -3.04
CA GLU A 84 13.94 4.15 -3.84
C GLU A 84 13.74 4.78 -5.22
N LYS A 85 12.50 4.99 -5.69
CA LYS A 85 12.26 5.67 -6.95
C LYS A 85 12.47 7.17 -6.79
N ASP A 86 13.32 7.76 -7.64
CA ASP A 86 13.64 9.20 -7.66
C ASP A 86 12.41 10.12 -7.74
N TRP A 87 11.26 9.63 -8.23
CA TRP A 87 10.02 10.40 -8.35
C TRP A 87 9.05 10.20 -7.19
N PHE A 88 9.15 9.10 -6.43
CA PHE A 88 8.07 8.69 -5.54
C PHE A 88 7.94 9.63 -4.34
N MET A 89 9.03 9.90 -3.63
CA MET A 89 9.01 10.76 -2.44
C MET A 89 8.71 12.24 -2.76
N ASP A 90 9.00 12.66 -3.99
CA ASP A 90 8.73 14.02 -4.49
C ASP A 90 7.24 14.27 -4.70
N TYR A 91 6.48 13.23 -5.08
CA TYR A 91 5.08 13.36 -5.49
C TYR A 91 4.08 12.65 -4.58
N VAL A 92 4.50 11.74 -3.70
CA VAL A 92 3.56 11.05 -2.80
C VAL A 92 3.09 11.99 -1.67
N ILE A 93 1.77 12.10 -1.54
CA ILE A 93 1.08 12.92 -0.53
C ILE A 93 0.22 12.10 0.44
N LYS A 94 -0.08 10.83 0.12
CA LYS A 94 -0.66 9.85 1.05
C LYS A 94 0.03 8.52 0.83
N TRP A 95 0.48 7.88 1.92
CA TRP A 95 1.04 6.54 1.85
C TRP A 95 0.74 5.76 3.13
N MET A 96 -0.36 5.03 3.13
CA MET A 96 -0.89 4.36 4.32
C MET A 96 -0.83 2.85 4.14
N TRP A 97 -0.26 2.14 5.12
CA TRP A 97 -0.18 0.70 5.16
C TRP A 97 -1.06 0.14 6.27
N TYR A 98 -2.00 -0.74 5.91
CA TYR A 98 -2.93 -1.40 6.80
C TYR A 98 -2.51 -2.86 6.88
N ASN A 99 -2.14 -3.31 8.08
CA ASN A 99 -1.47 -4.58 8.28
C ASN A 99 -2.05 -5.37 9.46
N SER A 100 -2.58 -6.57 9.18
CA SER A 100 -3.10 -7.50 10.18
C SER A 100 -2.25 -8.78 10.30
N ASP A 101 -0.96 -8.76 9.92
CA ASP A 101 -0.08 -9.94 9.97
C ASP A 101 -0.02 -10.55 11.39
N ASP A 102 0.04 -9.69 12.42
CA ASP A 102 0.01 -10.05 13.84
C ASP A 102 -1.38 -9.96 14.50
N GLY A 103 -2.40 -9.50 13.77
CA GLY A 103 -3.77 -9.33 14.25
C GLY A 103 -4.52 -10.61 14.56
N ALA A 104 -5.61 -10.58 15.30
CA ALA A 104 -6.51 -11.72 15.48
C ALA A 104 -7.39 -12.00 14.24
N ASP A 105 -7.81 -10.95 13.53
CA ASP A 105 -8.71 -10.98 12.36
C ASP A 105 -8.59 -9.69 11.51
N GLU A 106 -9.48 -9.48 10.53
CA GLU A 106 -9.44 -8.31 9.63
C GLU A 106 -9.69 -6.96 10.31
N GLU A 107 -10.27 -6.94 11.51
CA GLU A 107 -10.53 -5.71 12.27
C GLU A 107 -9.38 -5.39 13.23
N ASP A 108 -8.55 -6.38 13.56
CA ASP A 108 -7.33 -6.23 14.35
C ASP A 108 -6.12 -5.95 13.43
N TYR A 109 -6.05 -4.74 12.89
CA TYR A 109 -4.94 -4.29 12.07
C TYR A 109 -4.30 -3.02 12.61
N SER A 110 -3.01 -2.89 12.34
CA SER A 110 -2.28 -1.64 12.51
C SER A 110 -2.38 -0.78 11.26
N VAL A 111 -2.42 0.54 11.45
CA VAL A 111 -2.31 1.52 10.36
C VAL A 111 -1.02 2.30 10.54
N GLU A 112 -0.16 2.21 9.54
CA GLU A 112 1.12 2.91 9.50
C GLU A 112 1.09 3.99 8.42
N ASP A 113 1.38 5.23 8.81
CA ASP A 113 1.70 6.29 7.85
C ASP A 113 3.16 6.10 7.39
N VAL A 114 3.31 5.43 6.25
CA VAL A 114 4.61 5.12 5.65
C VAL A 114 5.30 6.39 5.16
N LEU A 115 4.53 7.38 4.71
CA LEU A 115 5.08 8.68 4.33
C LEU A 115 5.69 9.37 5.56
N TYR A 116 4.98 9.41 6.68
CA TYR A 116 5.50 9.96 7.94
C TYR A 116 6.72 9.19 8.44
N PHE A 117 6.69 7.86 8.38
CA PHE A 117 7.82 7.02 8.77
C PHE A 117 9.12 7.45 8.08
N TYR A 118 9.09 7.62 6.75
CA TYR A 118 10.27 7.98 5.95
C TYR A 118 10.61 9.47 5.93
N THR A 119 9.64 10.38 6.11
CA THR A 119 9.86 11.82 5.83
C THR A 119 9.52 12.76 6.96
N LYS A 120 8.79 12.30 7.99
CA LYS A 120 8.16 13.14 9.03
C LYS A 120 7.15 14.16 8.47
N ARG A 121 6.62 13.92 7.27
CA ARG A 121 5.45 14.62 6.71
C ARG A 121 4.22 13.74 6.88
N ASP A 122 3.12 14.32 7.33
CA ASP A 122 1.85 13.59 7.46
C ASP A 122 1.22 13.33 6.08
N SER A 123 0.63 12.15 5.92
CA SER A 123 -0.24 11.86 4.79
C SER A 123 -1.47 12.74 4.81
N VAL A 124 -1.92 13.18 3.63
CA VAL A 124 -3.21 13.89 3.50
C VAL A 124 -4.36 12.92 3.82
N ALA A 125 -5.40 13.44 4.48
CA ALA A 125 -6.61 12.69 4.82
C ALA A 125 -7.34 12.19 3.56
#